data_AF-A0A504JPQ1-F1
#
_entry.id   AF-A0A504JPQ1-F1
#
_cell.length_a   1.000
_cell.length_b   1.000
_cell.length_c   1.000
_cell.angle_alpha   90.00
_cell.angle_beta   90.00
_cell.angle_gamma   90.00
#
_symmetry.space_group_name_H-M   'P 1'
#
loop_
_entity.id
_entity.type
_entity.pdbx_description
1 polymer ?
#
loop_
_entity_poly.entity_id
_entity_poly.type
_entity_poly.pdbx_seq_one_letter_code
_entity_poly.pdbx_strand_id
1 'polypeptide(L)'
;MKFFNLNLAYCLTTLLLLITSCESNEEFDDESVEEFIPLIINSEIRVQTNYYDNQGPYEHSFLGKRASGFIEGYESATKFTYFTTNVDLSSSGVWRFSDAKIGTNSRDRKFGSKAARLRGEGYIVMNFDMDNGVKTIRVRHAKYGSDGNSSWRLVASYDSGATWSFVGEPVNTTSTTLNTVSFEVNETRSVRYGVSKTSGGSNRINFDNFEIVTDTTGGGDGGNSGRDSNLTFGNPSNANTSPDNYFVMRPEYTLSYNSSNGTPNWVSWHLNATWIGEESRCNCFMQDTSLPDSFFSPTENDYSGSGFQRGHICPSADRDATAQENANTYFMTNIAPQAIGNNLGPWAAFERYLRSLVDDGNEVHIIAGVAGTGGVGTRGYRDRINNGSINVPDSFWKVALILPNGSNDISRVTTATRMIAVNMPNDQGISFNWRNFRTTVDDIENLTGYDFFENIPDDIEAVLESRVENRLVN
;
A
#
# COMPACT_ATOMS: atom_id res chain seq x y z
N MET A 1 60.36 -61.04 51.03
CA MET A 1 61.21 -60.29 50.08
C MET A 1 60.36 -59.88 48.88
N LYS A 2 60.64 -58.67 48.36
CA LYS A 2 60.08 -58.00 47.19
C LYS A 2 58.81 -57.19 47.43
N PHE A 3 59.03 -55.93 47.82
CA PHE A 3 58.11 -54.82 47.56
C PHE A 3 58.47 -54.17 46.22
N PHE A 4 57.43 -53.89 45.44
CA PHE A 4 57.40 -53.11 44.21
C PHE A 4 57.54 -51.61 44.50
N ASN A 5 58.11 -50.86 43.55
CA ASN A 5 57.95 -49.41 43.47
C ASN A 5 57.96 -49.00 42.00
N LEU A 6 56.85 -48.43 41.51
CA LEU A 6 56.85 -47.59 40.31
C LEU A 6 55.74 -46.53 40.43
N ASN A 7 56.16 -45.27 40.37
CA ASN A 7 55.36 -44.06 40.23
C ASN A 7 55.06 -43.83 38.73
N LEU A 8 53.83 -43.40 38.37
CA LEU A 8 53.58 -42.12 37.68
C LEU A 8 52.08 -41.88 37.39
N ALA A 9 51.61 -40.70 37.83
CA ALA A 9 50.63 -39.78 37.23
C ALA A 9 49.28 -40.30 36.69
N TYR A 10 48.19 -39.96 37.41
CA TYR A 10 46.84 -39.82 36.85
C TYR A 10 46.39 -38.35 36.91
N CYS A 11 45.92 -37.83 35.78
CA CYS A 11 45.36 -36.49 35.64
C CYS A 11 43.97 -36.37 36.27
N LEU A 12 43.77 -35.21 36.89
CA LEU A 12 42.62 -34.75 37.66
C LEU A 12 41.63 -34.02 36.73
N THR A 13 40.32 -34.23 36.87
CA THR A 13 39.34 -33.12 36.87
C THR A 13 38.05 -33.57 37.56
N THR A 14 37.77 -32.93 38.68
CA THR A 14 36.59 -33.05 39.55
C THR A 14 35.45 -32.15 39.04
N LEU A 15 34.23 -32.69 39.01
CA LEU A 15 32.98 -31.98 38.75
C LEU A 15 32.44 -31.39 40.06
N LEU A 16 32.23 -30.08 40.13
CA LEU A 16 31.70 -29.40 41.30
C LEU A 16 30.21 -29.04 41.08
N LEU A 17 29.33 -29.70 41.84
CA LEU A 17 27.94 -29.28 42.05
C LEU A 17 27.91 -28.26 43.19
N LEU A 18 27.19 -27.15 43.01
CA LEU A 18 26.77 -26.25 44.09
C LEU A 18 25.28 -25.97 43.94
N ILE A 19 24.52 -26.33 44.97
CA ILE A 19 23.11 -26.01 45.17
C ILE A 19 23.05 -25.16 46.45
N THR A 20 22.42 -23.98 46.40
CA THR A 20 21.86 -23.23 47.56
C THR A 20 20.77 -22.30 47.00
N SER A 21 19.47 -22.61 47.18
CA SER A 21 18.50 -22.04 48.16
C SER A 21 18.35 -20.50 48.08
N CYS A 22 17.18 -19.84 48.09
CA CYS A 22 15.88 -20.14 48.68
C CYS A 22 14.78 -19.23 48.04
N GLU A 23 13.53 -19.62 48.32
CA GLU A 23 12.21 -19.11 47.91
C GLU A 23 11.95 -17.59 47.94
N SER A 24 11.11 -17.13 46.99
CA SER A 24 9.91 -16.33 47.32
C SER A 24 8.87 -16.45 46.21
N ASN A 25 7.79 -17.19 46.51
CA ASN A 25 6.44 -17.11 45.92
C ASN A 25 6.36 -16.75 44.44
N GLU A 26 6.50 -17.73 43.56
CA GLU A 26 5.80 -17.66 42.28
C GLU A 26 4.35 -18.08 42.56
N GLU A 27 3.49 -17.08 42.53
CA GLU A 27 2.06 -17.24 42.31
C GLU A 27 1.92 -18.21 41.13
N PHE A 28 1.44 -19.42 41.40
CA PHE A 28 0.94 -20.29 40.34
C PHE A 28 -0.26 -19.55 39.75
N ASP A 29 0.00 -18.72 38.74
CA ASP A 29 -1.02 -18.36 37.78
C ASP A 29 -1.47 -19.69 37.18
N ASP A 30 -2.63 -20.13 37.66
CA ASP A 30 -3.43 -21.19 37.06
C ASP A 30 -3.57 -20.81 35.58
N GLU A 31 -2.69 -21.37 34.73
CA GLU A 31 -2.84 -21.30 33.28
C GLU A 31 -4.16 -22.00 32.98
N SER A 32 -5.24 -21.23 33.02
CA SER A 32 -6.52 -21.61 32.44
C SER A 32 -6.20 -22.02 31.01
N VAL A 33 -6.18 -23.32 30.78
CA VAL A 33 -5.97 -23.91 29.46
C VAL A 33 -7.20 -23.51 28.66
N GLU A 34 -7.15 -22.34 28.02
CA GLU A 34 -8.20 -21.97 27.09
C GLU A 34 -8.17 -22.96 25.94
N GLU A 35 -9.22 -23.76 25.91
CA GLU A 35 -9.42 -24.84 24.98
C GLU A 35 -9.37 -24.30 23.54
N PHE A 36 -8.63 -25.01 22.67
CA PHE A 36 -8.72 -24.74 21.24
C PHE A 36 -10.16 -25.03 20.78
N ILE A 37 -10.88 -23.99 20.39
CA ILE A 37 -12.23 -24.12 19.85
C ILE A 37 -12.13 -24.12 18.32
N PRO A 38 -12.26 -25.28 17.65
CA PRO A 38 -12.22 -25.34 16.20
C PRO A 38 -13.38 -24.56 15.58
N LEU A 39 -13.19 -24.10 14.34
CA LEU A 39 -14.30 -23.55 13.55
C LEU A 39 -15.32 -24.65 13.25
N ILE A 40 -16.61 -24.32 13.38
CA ILE A 40 -17.69 -25.22 12.98
C ILE A 40 -17.86 -25.11 11.46
N ILE A 41 -17.28 -26.06 10.72
CA ILE A 41 -17.39 -26.12 9.26
C ILE A 41 -18.64 -26.92 8.87
N ASN A 42 -19.56 -26.32 8.10
CA ASN A 42 -20.82 -26.98 7.71
C ASN A 42 -21.06 -27.04 6.18
N SER A 43 -20.24 -26.36 5.38
CA SER A 43 -20.37 -26.39 3.92
C SER A 43 -19.06 -26.06 3.18
N GLU A 44 -19.10 -26.15 1.86
CA GLU A 44 -17.98 -25.86 0.96
C GLU A 44 -18.50 -25.07 -0.26
N ILE A 45 -17.78 -24.00 -0.61
CA ILE A 45 -18.08 -23.08 -1.71
C ILE A 45 -16.98 -23.22 -2.74
N ARG A 46 -17.36 -23.58 -3.97
CA ARG A 46 -16.41 -23.65 -5.09
C ARG A 46 -16.28 -22.29 -5.75
N VAL A 47 -15.03 -21.85 -5.90
CA VAL A 47 -14.68 -20.59 -6.56
C VAL A 47 -13.47 -20.84 -7.45
N GLN A 48 -13.23 -19.98 -8.43
CA GLN A 48 -11.98 -20.02 -9.19
C GLN A 48 -10.83 -19.65 -8.25
N THR A 49 -9.78 -20.48 -8.26
CA THR A 49 -8.57 -20.27 -7.46
C THR A 49 -7.36 -20.21 -8.37
N ASN A 50 -6.63 -19.10 -8.37
CA ASN A 50 -5.42 -18.93 -9.17
C ASN A 50 -4.20 -18.83 -8.25
N TYR A 51 -3.11 -19.51 -8.63
CA TYR A 51 -1.87 -19.57 -7.86
C TYR A 51 -0.77 -18.80 -8.58
N TYR A 52 -0.01 -18.02 -7.82
CA TYR A 52 1.06 -17.20 -8.33
C TYR A 52 2.35 -17.51 -7.56
N ASP A 53 3.38 -17.88 -8.30
CA ASP A 53 4.73 -18.07 -7.78
C ASP A 53 5.43 -16.73 -7.67
N ASN A 54 6.05 -16.44 -6.52
CA ASN A 54 6.92 -15.27 -6.32
C ASN A 54 6.32 -13.93 -6.81
N GLN A 55 5.20 -13.53 -6.18
CA GLN A 55 4.49 -12.24 -6.29
C GLN A 55 3.48 -12.13 -7.44
N GLY A 56 2.21 -12.43 -7.13
CA GLY A 56 1.05 -12.15 -8.00
C GLY A 56 0.64 -10.67 -7.97
N PRO A 57 -0.42 -10.28 -8.71
CA PRO A 57 -0.87 -8.89 -8.86
C PRO A 57 -1.08 -8.24 -7.48
N TYR A 58 -0.46 -7.08 -7.30
CA TYR A 58 -0.40 -6.38 -6.03
C TYR A 58 -1.14 -5.05 -6.12
N GLU A 59 -2.08 -4.82 -5.21
CA GLU A 59 -2.63 -3.49 -4.99
C GLU A 59 -2.16 -3.03 -3.62
N HIS A 60 -1.31 -2.00 -3.52
CA HIS A 60 -0.88 -1.49 -2.22
C HIS A 60 -2.03 -0.68 -1.57
N SER A 61 -3.05 -1.33 -0.98
CA SER A 61 -4.10 -0.64 -0.20
C SER A 61 -4.03 -1.00 1.28
N PHE A 62 -3.11 -0.37 2.02
CA PHE A 62 -2.97 -0.59 3.46
C PHE A 62 -4.03 0.11 4.32
N LEU A 63 -4.94 0.90 3.73
CA LEU A 63 -6.00 1.61 4.47
C LEU A 63 -7.22 1.84 3.58
N GLY A 64 -8.04 0.80 3.41
CA GLY A 64 -9.42 0.94 2.91
C GLY A 64 -10.41 0.88 4.07
N LYS A 65 -11.48 1.68 4.01
CA LYS A 65 -12.63 1.46 4.91
C LYS A 65 -13.18 0.06 4.61
N ARG A 66 -13.70 -0.66 5.61
CA ARG A 66 -14.29 -2.01 5.45
C ARG A 66 -15.24 -2.16 4.24
N ALA A 67 -15.93 -1.08 3.84
CA ALA A 67 -16.84 -1.08 2.70
C ALA A 67 -16.16 -1.16 1.32
N SER A 68 -14.86 -0.87 1.23
CA SER A 68 -14.10 -0.69 -0.01
C SER A 68 -12.91 -1.65 -0.19
N GLY A 69 -12.93 -2.77 0.54
CA GLY A 69 -11.79 -3.66 0.61
C GLY A 69 -10.67 -3.11 1.48
N PHE A 70 -9.67 -3.95 1.76
CA PHE A 70 -8.51 -3.61 2.57
C PHE A 70 -7.40 -4.67 2.41
N ILE A 71 -6.19 -4.33 2.87
CA ILE A 71 -5.11 -5.29 3.09
C ILE A 71 -4.72 -5.32 4.55
N GLU A 72 -4.70 -6.52 5.12
CA GLU A 72 -4.16 -6.77 6.44
C GLU A 72 -2.77 -7.41 6.35
N GLY A 73 -1.72 -6.64 6.65
CA GLY A 73 -0.32 -7.09 6.71
C GLY A 73 0.18 -7.40 8.13
N TYR A 74 -0.67 -7.34 9.14
CA TYR A 74 -0.38 -7.63 10.55
C TYR A 74 0.59 -6.66 11.24
N GLU A 75 0.84 -5.51 10.62
CA GLU A 75 1.82 -4.52 11.06
C GLU A 75 1.37 -3.69 12.27
N SER A 76 0.05 -3.49 12.41
CA SER A 76 -0.55 -2.56 13.39
C SER A 76 -0.63 -3.11 14.81
N ALA A 77 -0.51 -4.43 15.02
CA ALA A 77 -0.62 -5.04 16.33
C ALA A 77 0.55 -5.95 16.69
N THR A 78 0.53 -6.47 17.91
CA THR A 78 1.47 -7.49 18.37
C THR A 78 0.73 -8.56 19.14
N LYS A 79 1.07 -9.82 18.87
CA LYS A 79 0.56 -10.99 19.61
C LYS A 79 1.67 -12.03 19.72
N PHE A 80 2.14 -12.28 20.95
CA PHE A 80 3.31 -13.14 21.19
C PHE A 80 2.98 -14.61 21.45
N THR A 81 1.80 -14.89 21.98
CA THR A 81 1.34 -16.23 22.37
C THR A 81 0.49 -16.87 21.28
N TYR A 82 0.25 -18.18 21.37
CA TYR A 82 -0.66 -18.91 20.48
C TYR A 82 -2.10 -19.00 21.02
N PHE A 83 -2.37 -18.47 22.22
CA PHE A 83 -3.70 -18.54 22.84
C PHE A 83 -4.79 -17.89 22.00
N THR A 84 -6.01 -18.38 22.14
CA THR A 84 -7.15 -17.81 21.43
C THR A 84 -7.44 -16.42 21.97
N THR A 85 -7.47 -15.41 21.11
CA THR A 85 -7.90 -14.06 21.51
C THR A 85 -8.22 -13.21 20.29
N ASN A 86 -8.96 -12.12 20.53
CA ASN A 86 -9.21 -11.09 19.55
C ASN A 86 -8.02 -10.12 19.52
N VAL A 87 -7.56 -9.80 18.32
CA VAL A 87 -6.49 -8.84 18.04
C VAL A 87 -7.08 -7.70 17.26
N ASP A 88 -6.96 -6.48 17.79
CA ASP A 88 -7.32 -5.28 17.04
C ASP A 88 -6.16 -4.90 16.11
N LEU A 89 -6.35 -5.15 14.82
CA LEU A 89 -5.45 -4.74 13.76
C LEU A 89 -6.02 -3.45 13.18
N SER A 90 -5.57 -2.30 13.68
CA SER A 90 -6.17 -0.99 13.40
C SER A 90 -6.28 -0.63 11.92
N SER A 91 -5.48 -1.29 11.07
CA SER A 91 -5.51 -1.23 9.60
C SER A 91 -6.76 -1.85 8.96
N SER A 92 -7.38 -2.87 9.57
CA SER A 92 -8.53 -3.59 8.98
C SER A 92 -9.69 -3.83 9.96
N GLY A 93 -9.40 -4.07 11.23
CA GLY A 93 -10.36 -4.31 12.30
C GLY A 93 -9.95 -5.41 13.26
N VAL A 94 -10.93 -5.97 13.98
CA VAL A 94 -10.69 -6.99 15.00
C VAL A 94 -10.72 -8.38 14.39
N TRP A 95 -9.68 -9.18 14.64
CA TRP A 95 -9.54 -10.54 14.15
C TRP A 95 -9.39 -11.52 15.30
N ARG A 96 -10.04 -12.69 15.21
CA ARG A 96 -9.86 -13.77 16.16
C ARG A 96 -8.72 -14.67 15.70
N PHE A 97 -7.69 -14.76 16.54
CA PHE A 97 -6.53 -15.63 16.34
C PHE A 97 -6.68 -16.83 17.28
N SER A 98 -6.60 -18.05 16.75
CA SER A 98 -6.57 -19.28 17.55
C SER A 98 -5.45 -20.19 17.06
N ASP A 99 -4.60 -20.64 17.97
CA ASP A 99 -3.34 -21.33 17.66
C ASP A 99 -2.51 -20.59 16.59
N ALA A 100 -2.56 -19.26 16.69
CA ALA A 100 -1.93 -18.31 15.78
C ALA A 100 -1.29 -17.15 16.56
N LYS A 101 -0.25 -16.53 15.98
CA LYS A 101 0.41 -15.34 16.55
C LYS A 101 0.94 -14.40 15.48
N ILE A 102 1.36 -13.20 15.87
CA ILE A 102 2.03 -12.24 14.97
C ILE A 102 3.54 -12.44 15.11
N GLY A 103 4.19 -12.82 14.01
CA GLY A 103 5.61 -13.16 13.97
C GLY A 103 6.49 -12.03 13.45
N THR A 104 7.60 -11.81 14.15
CA THR A 104 8.63 -10.81 13.83
C THR A 104 10.01 -11.43 13.58
N ASN A 105 10.15 -12.75 13.73
CA ASN A 105 11.45 -13.41 13.68
C ASN A 105 12.00 -13.44 12.24
N SER A 106 13.31 -13.57 12.05
CA SER A 106 13.94 -13.73 10.73
C SER A 106 13.46 -14.97 9.97
N ARG A 107 12.95 -15.99 10.68
CA ARG A 107 12.31 -17.18 10.08
C ARG A 107 10.87 -16.95 9.63
N ASP A 108 10.23 -15.88 10.12
CA ASP A 108 8.91 -15.48 9.63
C ASP A 108 9.07 -14.86 8.24
N ARG A 109 8.38 -15.43 7.27
CA ARG A 109 8.29 -14.92 5.90
C ARG A 109 7.22 -13.84 5.88
N LYS A 110 7.63 -12.64 5.51
CA LYS A 110 6.85 -11.42 5.67
C LYS A 110 7.28 -10.36 4.68
N PHE A 111 6.36 -9.50 4.33
CA PHE A 111 6.57 -8.23 3.66
C PHE A 111 6.39 -7.12 4.70
N GLY A 112 7.43 -6.32 4.93
CA GLY A 112 7.47 -5.43 6.09
C GLY A 112 8.12 -6.10 7.30
N SER A 113 7.58 -5.84 8.49
CA SER A 113 8.17 -6.24 9.78
C SER A 113 7.43 -7.37 10.48
N LYS A 114 6.17 -7.65 10.09
CA LYS A 114 5.31 -8.64 10.74
C LYS A 114 4.58 -9.51 9.72
N ALA A 115 4.21 -10.70 10.15
CA ALA A 115 3.28 -11.58 9.43
C ALA A 115 2.51 -12.43 10.45
N ALA A 116 1.33 -12.89 10.09
CA ALA A 116 0.66 -13.93 10.84
C ALA A 116 1.42 -15.27 10.76
N ARG A 117 1.33 -16.07 11.82
CA ARG A 117 1.91 -17.42 11.88
C ARG A 117 0.96 -18.37 12.58
N LEU A 118 0.54 -19.40 11.86
CA LEU A 118 -0.36 -20.45 12.34
C LEU A 118 0.42 -21.75 12.56
N ARG A 119 -0.03 -22.56 13.52
CA ARG A 119 0.41 -23.95 13.75
C ARG A 119 -0.81 -24.84 13.99
N GLY A 120 -0.59 -26.15 14.17
CA GLY A 120 -1.67 -27.08 14.49
C GLY A 120 -2.79 -27.00 13.45
N GLU A 121 -4.03 -26.97 13.90
CA GLU A 121 -5.21 -26.72 13.07
C GLU A 121 -5.79 -25.31 13.32
N GLY A 122 -4.90 -24.38 13.68
CA GLY A 122 -5.23 -23.00 14.02
C GLY A 122 -5.88 -22.21 12.88
N TYR A 123 -6.45 -21.06 13.23
CA TYR A 123 -7.09 -20.15 12.31
C TYR A 123 -6.89 -18.69 12.68
N ILE A 124 -7.07 -17.83 11.68
CA ILE A 124 -7.20 -16.38 11.82
C ILE A 124 -8.43 -15.97 11.04
N VAL A 125 -9.43 -15.43 11.71
CA VAL A 125 -10.71 -15.05 11.10
C VAL A 125 -11.14 -13.65 11.51
N MET A 126 -11.83 -12.95 10.62
CA MET A 126 -12.39 -11.65 10.93
C MET A 126 -13.44 -11.76 12.04
N ASN A 127 -13.47 -10.78 12.93
CA ASN A 127 -14.56 -10.59 13.90
C ASN A 127 -15.45 -9.39 13.53
N PHE A 128 -15.49 -9.07 12.25
CA PHE A 128 -16.33 -8.06 11.64
C PHE A 128 -16.74 -8.53 10.24
N ASP A 129 -17.83 -7.95 9.74
CA ASP A 129 -18.41 -8.30 8.46
C ASP A 129 -17.96 -7.33 7.34
N MET A 130 -17.88 -7.85 6.11
CA MET A 130 -17.81 -7.08 4.87
C MET A 130 -19.24 -6.81 4.40
N ASP A 131 -19.78 -5.63 4.69
CA ASP A 131 -21.20 -5.36 4.49
C ASP A 131 -21.65 -5.36 3.01
N ASN A 132 -20.74 -5.04 2.08
CA ASN A 132 -21.01 -4.92 0.64
C ASN A 132 -20.57 -6.14 -0.18
N GLY A 133 -20.29 -7.27 0.46
CA GLY A 133 -19.74 -8.43 -0.22
C GLY A 133 -18.27 -8.25 -0.64
N VAL A 134 -17.74 -9.22 -1.38
CA VAL A 134 -16.33 -9.31 -1.78
C VAL A 134 -16.25 -9.90 -3.18
N LYS A 135 -15.43 -9.31 -4.05
CA LYS A 135 -15.18 -9.82 -5.40
C LYS A 135 -14.08 -10.87 -5.39
N THR A 136 -12.93 -10.50 -4.85
CA THR A 136 -11.71 -11.31 -4.88
C THR A 136 -11.02 -11.28 -3.52
N ILE A 137 -10.45 -12.41 -3.10
CA ILE A 137 -9.56 -12.46 -1.93
C ILE A 137 -8.20 -12.94 -2.38
N ARG A 138 -7.14 -12.22 -1.99
CA ARG A 138 -5.76 -12.62 -2.23
C ARG A 138 -5.05 -12.82 -0.91
N VAL A 139 -4.25 -13.88 -0.79
CA VAL A 139 -3.54 -14.21 0.45
C VAL A 139 -2.11 -14.61 0.11
N ARG A 140 -1.13 -14.00 0.79
CA ARG A 140 0.26 -14.45 0.71
C ARG A 140 0.53 -15.49 1.78
N HIS A 141 1.21 -16.56 1.40
CA HIS A 141 1.55 -17.65 2.30
C HIS A 141 2.92 -18.26 2.01
N ALA A 142 3.59 -18.72 3.06
CA ALA A 142 4.88 -19.41 2.97
C ALA A 142 5.10 -20.32 4.17
N LYS A 143 6.04 -21.27 4.04
CA LYS A 143 6.54 -22.05 5.16
C LYS A 143 7.29 -21.16 6.14
N TYR A 144 7.06 -21.38 7.43
CA TYR A 144 7.91 -20.80 8.46
C TYR A 144 9.32 -21.41 8.40
N GLY A 145 10.34 -20.58 8.21
CA GLY A 145 11.74 -21.02 8.19
C GLY A 145 11.99 -22.20 7.22
N SER A 146 12.22 -23.38 7.79
CA SER A 146 12.47 -24.65 7.10
C SER A 146 11.47 -25.75 7.48
N ASP A 147 10.31 -25.40 8.05
CA ASP A 147 9.27 -26.36 8.44
C ASP A 147 8.80 -27.22 7.25
N GLY A 148 8.11 -28.33 7.50
CA GLY A 148 7.54 -29.16 6.44
C GLY A 148 6.39 -28.49 5.69
N ASN A 149 5.97 -29.10 4.57
CA ASN A 149 4.81 -28.63 3.82
C ASN A 149 3.54 -28.67 4.68
N SER A 150 2.59 -27.80 4.37
CA SER A 150 1.32 -27.70 5.11
C SER A 150 0.20 -27.23 4.20
N SER A 151 -1.01 -27.74 4.42
CA SER A 151 -2.24 -27.30 3.75
C SER A 151 -3.10 -26.37 4.62
N TRP A 152 -3.87 -25.51 3.96
CA TRP A 152 -4.85 -24.60 4.56
C TRP A 152 -6.02 -24.33 3.61
N ARG A 153 -7.10 -23.71 4.12
CA ARG A 153 -8.30 -23.31 3.38
C ARG A 153 -8.67 -21.87 3.71
N LEU A 154 -9.17 -21.14 2.71
CA LEU A 154 -9.96 -19.94 2.94
C LEU A 154 -11.31 -20.36 3.55
N VAL A 155 -11.81 -19.59 4.52
CA VAL A 155 -13.11 -19.81 5.15
C VAL A 155 -13.99 -18.58 5.04
N ALA A 156 -15.31 -18.77 4.91
CA ALA A 156 -16.31 -17.72 4.89
C ALA A 156 -17.42 -17.98 5.92
N SER A 157 -17.97 -16.93 6.52
CA SER A 157 -19.14 -17.00 7.42
C SER A 157 -20.19 -15.95 7.04
N TYR A 158 -21.45 -16.36 7.05
CA TYR A 158 -22.63 -15.53 6.70
C TYR A 158 -23.57 -15.32 7.90
N ASP A 159 -23.16 -15.77 9.08
CA ASP A 159 -23.93 -15.75 10.33
C ASP A 159 -23.10 -15.14 11.48
N SER A 160 -22.31 -14.12 11.14
CA SER A 160 -21.46 -13.37 12.07
C SER A 160 -20.48 -14.24 12.84
N GLY A 161 -19.96 -15.29 12.21
CA GLY A 161 -18.92 -16.17 12.74
C GLY A 161 -19.42 -17.39 13.54
N ALA A 162 -20.74 -17.65 13.56
CA ALA A 162 -21.29 -18.81 14.26
C ALA A 162 -20.97 -20.12 13.53
N THR A 163 -21.06 -20.14 12.20
CA THR A 163 -20.64 -21.25 11.35
C THR A 163 -19.82 -20.77 10.16
N TRP A 164 -18.99 -21.67 9.63
CA TRP A 164 -18.04 -21.37 8.56
C TRP A 164 -18.16 -22.38 7.43
N SER A 165 -17.83 -21.92 6.22
CA SER A 165 -17.76 -22.73 5.01
C SER A 165 -16.36 -22.66 4.45
N PHE A 166 -15.82 -23.76 3.95
CA PHE A 166 -14.58 -23.67 3.18
C PHE A 166 -14.82 -23.02 1.82
N VAL A 167 -13.84 -22.27 1.32
CA VAL A 167 -13.91 -21.56 0.04
C VAL A 167 -12.74 -21.96 -0.85
N GLY A 168 -13.04 -22.36 -2.09
CA GLY A 168 -12.04 -22.81 -3.06
C GLY A 168 -11.40 -24.14 -2.69
N GLU A 169 -10.41 -24.57 -3.46
CA GLU A 169 -9.68 -25.83 -3.23
C GLU A 169 -8.63 -25.70 -2.10
N PRO A 170 -8.19 -26.82 -1.48
CA PRO A 170 -7.06 -26.82 -0.54
C PRO A 170 -5.80 -26.18 -1.10
N VAL A 171 -5.23 -25.22 -0.37
CA VAL A 171 -3.97 -24.57 -0.73
C VAL A 171 -2.82 -25.28 -0.03
N ASN A 172 -1.83 -25.72 -0.81
CA ASN A 172 -0.62 -26.36 -0.29
C ASN A 172 0.54 -25.37 -0.23
N THR A 173 0.99 -25.07 0.98
CA THR A 173 2.17 -24.26 1.25
C THR A 173 3.42 -25.15 1.20
N THR A 174 4.20 -25.01 0.12
CA THR A 174 5.42 -25.79 -0.13
C THR A 174 6.68 -24.92 -0.26
N SER A 175 6.52 -23.61 -0.48
CA SER A 175 7.60 -22.64 -0.68
C SER A 175 8.03 -21.97 0.63
N THR A 176 9.32 -21.61 0.72
CA THR A 176 9.84 -20.71 1.77
C THR A 176 9.80 -19.24 1.35
N THR A 177 9.38 -18.95 0.12
CA THR A 177 9.09 -17.61 -0.38
C THR A 177 7.58 -17.38 -0.31
N LEU A 178 7.15 -16.14 -0.08
CA LEU A 178 5.74 -15.77 -0.09
C LEU A 178 5.18 -15.95 -1.51
N ASN A 179 4.28 -16.91 -1.66
CA ASN A 179 3.46 -17.09 -2.85
C ASN A 179 2.08 -16.49 -2.61
N THR A 180 1.42 -16.06 -3.68
CA THR A 180 0.07 -15.50 -3.62
C THR A 180 -0.93 -16.50 -4.16
N VAL A 181 -2.06 -16.65 -3.49
CA VAL A 181 -3.24 -17.34 -4.02
C VAL A 181 -4.40 -16.36 -4.09
N SER A 182 -5.18 -16.42 -5.16
CA SER A 182 -6.40 -15.62 -5.35
C SER A 182 -7.64 -16.51 -5.38
N PHE A 183 -8.74 -16.00 -4.87
CA PHE A 183 -10.05 -16.63 -4.85
C PHE A 183 -11.09 -15.66 -5.42
N GLU A 184 -11.71 -16.00 -6.55
CA GLU A 184 -12.77 -15.19 -7.18
C GLU A 184 -14.12 -15.51 -6.55
N VAL A 185 -14.40 -14.89 -5.41
CA VAL A 185 -15.55 -15.24 -4.56
C VAL A 185 -16.88 -14.62 -5.05
N ASN A 186 -16.84 -13.44 -5.67
CA ASN A 186 -18.02 -12.75 -6.25
C ASN A 186 -19.25 -12.79 -5.33
N GLU A 187 -19.05 -12.55 -4.05
CA GLU A 187 -20.08 -12.56 -3.03
C GLU A 187 -20.68 -11.16 -2.89
N THR A 188 -22.00 -11.07 -2.81
CA THR A 188 -22.73 -9.79 -2.69
C THR A 188 -23.36 -9.60 -1.31
N ARG A 189 -23.41 -10.64 -0.48
CA ARG A 189 -23.97 -10.60 0.88
C ARG A 189 -22.91 -10.17 1.89
N SER A 190 -23.38 -9.72 3.05
CA SER A 190 -22.52 -9.51 4.21
C SER A 190 -21.82 -10.83 4.60
N VAL A 191 -20.50 -10.78 4.75
CA VAL A 191 -19.67 -11.98 4.89
C VAL A 191 -18.38 -11.71 5.69
N ARG A 192 -17.92 -12.69 6.48
CA ARG A 192 -16.60 -12.71 7.11
C ARG A 192 -15.70 -13.68 6.40
N TYR A 193 -14.40 -13.40 6.38
CA TYR A 193 -13.40 -14.31 5.85
C TYR A 193 -12.27 -14.59 6.85
N GLY A 194 -11.44 -15.57 6.51
CA GLY A 194 -10.22 -15.88 7.23
C GLY A 194 -9.50 -17.07 6.63
N VAL A 195 -8.41 -17.46 7.28
CA VAL A 195 -7.62 -18.63 6.92
C VAL A 195 -7.70 -19.68 8.03
N SER A 196 -7.86 -20.94 7.64
CA SER A 196 -7.83 -22.08 8.55
C SER A 196 -6.81 -23.09 8.07
N LYS A 197 -5.84 -23.43 8.92
CA LYS A 197 -4.85 -24.47 8.64
C LYS A 197 -5.52 -25.84 8.78
N THR A 198 -5.46 -26.65 7.74
CA THR A 198 -6.12 -27.97 7.68
C THR A 198 -5.15 -29.12 7.87
N SER A 199 -3.86 -28.84 7.84
CA SER A 199 -2.82 -29.83 8.14
C SER A 199 -2.44 -29.70 9.61
N GLY A 200 -2.64 -30.74 10.40
CA GLY A 200 -2.20 -30.75 11.79
C GLY A 200 -0.67 -30.79 11.98
N GLY A 201 -0.25 -31.04 13.21
CA GLY A 201 1.16 -31.17 13.59
C GLY A 201 1.87 -29.85 13.88
N SER A 202 3.20 -29.89 13.99
CA SER A 202 4.03 -28.77 14.46
C SER A 202 4.51 -27.81 13.37
N ASN A 203 4.35 -28.16 12.09
CA ASN A 203 4.74 -27.33 10.96
C ASN A 203 3.89 -26.06 10.91
N ARG A 204 4.53 -24.92 10.66
CA ARG A 204 3.88 -23.60 10.65
C ARG A 204 3.81 -23.00 9.26
N ILE A 205 2.74 -22.23 9.05
CA ILE A 205 2.54 -21.40 7.86
C ILE A 205 2.60 -19.94 8.29
N ASN A 206 3.36 -19.13 7.56
CA ASN A 206 3.23 -17.68 7.59
C ASN A 206 2.17 -17.22 6.60
N PHE A 207 1.34 -16.29 7.05
CA PHE A 207 0.37 -15.59 6.22
C PHE A 207 0.67 -14.11 6.28
N ASP A 208 0.58 -13.45 5.14
CA ASP A 208 0.78 -12.02 5.03
C ASP A 208 -0.13 -11.45 3.95
N ASN A 209 -0.33 -10.14 3.97
CA ASN A 209 -1.14 -9.42 2.99
C ASN A 209 -2.46 -10.14 2.69
N PHE A 210 -3.31 -10.30 3.72
CA PHE A 210 -4.67 -10.78 3.50
C PHE A 210 -5.47 -9.63 2.88
N GLU A 211 -5.71 -9.74 1.58
CA GLU A 211 -6.33 -8.71 0.76
C GLU A 211 -7.77 -9.09 0.44
N ILE A 212 -8.69 -8.18 0.77
CA ILE A 212 -10.09 -8.25 0.39
C ILE A 212 -10.34 -7.17 -0.65
N VAL A 213 -10.71 -7.60 -1.85
CA VAL A 213 -11.13 -6.72 -2.95
C VAL A 213 -12.65 -6.77 -3.03
N THR A 214 -13.32 -5.67 -2.70
CA THR A 214 -14.77 -5.54 -2.92
C THR A 214 -15.04 -4.98 -4.31
N ASP A 215 -16.27 -5.08 -4.78
CA ASP A 215 -16.74 -4.36 -5.97
C ASP A 215 -16.87 -2.84 -5.71
N THR A 216 -15.91 -2.24 -5.02
CA THR A 216 -15.79 -0.77 -4.88
C THR A 216 -14.89 -0.15 -5.94
N THR A 217 -14.83 -0.77 -7.11
CA THR A 217 -15.23 0.05 -8.27
C THR A 217 -16.71 0.37 -8.03
N GLY A 218 -16.99 1.48 -7.32
CA GLY A 218 -18.34 1.87 -6.96
C GLY A 218 -19.31 1.62 -8.12
N GLY A 219 -20.36 0.86 -7.84
CA GLY A 219 -21.28 0.34 -8.84
C GLY A 219 -21.77 1.41 -9.82
N GLY A 220 -21.57 1.11 -11.10
CA GLY A 220 -22.38 1.61 -12.19
C GLY A 220 -23.04 0.43 -12.88
N ASP A 221 -24.18 -0.01 -12.34
CA ASP A 221 -25.20 -0.66 -13.15
C ASP A 221 -25.55 0.35 -14.27
N GLY A 222 -25.00 0.14 -15.47
CA GLY A 222 -25.15 1.05 -16.60
C GLY A 222 -24.36 2.37 -16.49
N GLY A 223 -23.05 2.34 -16.74
CA GLY A 223 -22.33 3.52 -17.24
C GLY A 223 -22.07 4.68 -16.27
N ASN A 224 -22.00 4.43 -14.96
CA ASN A 224 -21.54 5.44 -13.98
C ASN A 224 -20.17 5.08 -13.39
N SER A 225 -19.29 6.09 -13.30
CA SER A 225 -17.90 6.03 -12.83
C SER A 225 -17.80 5.75 -11.31
N GLY A 226 -16.88 4.88 -10.87
CA GLY A 226 -16.56 4.61 -9.45
C GLY A 226 -15.25 5.27 -9.00
N ARG A 227 -14.93 5.33 -7.70
CA ARG A 227 -13.65 5.89 -7.21
C ARG A 227 -12.61 4.78 -7.10
N ASP A 228 -11.74 4.68 -8.09
CA ASP A 228 -10.75 3.62 -8.19
C ASP A 228 -9.51 3.93 -7.35
N SER A 229 -8.68 2.90 -7.13
CA SER A 229 -7.45 3.02 -6.35
C SER A 229 -6.51 4.05 -6.97
N ASN A 230 -5.92 4.90 -6.12
CA ASN A 230 -4.87 5.82 -6.54
C ASN A 230 -3.55 5.09 -6.91
N LEU A 231 -3.50 3.77 -6.77
CA LEU A 231 -2.38 2.90 -7.18
C LEU A 231 -2.83 1.76 -8.10
N THR A 232 -3.94 1.92 -8.82
CA THR A 232 -4.38 0.92 -9.83
C THR A 232 -3.21 0.54 -10.75
N PHE A 233 -2.37 1.50 -11.10
CA PHE A 233 -1.23 1.32 -11.99
C PHE A 233 0.13 1.28 -11.28
N GLY A 234 0.17 0.91 -9.99
CA GLY A 234 1.43 0.60 -9.31
C GLY A 234 2.00 1.69 -8.41
N ASN A 235 3.17 1.41 -7.84
CA ASN A 235 3.92 2.20 -6.85
C ASN A 235 5.29 2.59 -7.43
N PRO A 236 5.41 3.75 -8.12
CA PRO A 236 6.48 3.96 -9.09
C PRO A 236 7.92 3.92 -8.57
N SER A 237 8.11 4.23 -7.29
CA SER A 237 9.42 4.24 -6.66
C SER A 237 9.57 3.14 -5.61
N ASN A 238 8.64 2.18 -5.54
CA ASN A 238 8.54 1.22 -4.44
C ASN A 238 8.54 1.92 -3.07
N ALA A 239 7.76 3.01 -2.96
CA ALA A 239 7.66 3.80 -1.74
C ALA A 239 7.25 2.93 -0.55
N ASN A 240 7.90 3.17 0.59
CA ASN A 240 7.85 2.32 1.78
C ASN A 240 8.01 3.18 3.04
N THR A 241 8.67 2.69 4.09
CA THR A 241 8.87 3.45 5.33
C THR A 241 10.16 4.29 5.35
N SER A 242 10.92 4.32 4.26
CA SER A 242 12.17 5.08 4.16
C SER A 242 11.91 6.59 4.18
N PRO A 243 12.71 7.42 4.88
CA PRO A 243 12.46 8.86 5.03
C PRO A 243 12.36 9.64 3.72
N ASP A 244 13.13 9.26 2.72
CA ASP A 244 13.20 9.95 1.43
C ASP A 244 12.39 9.26 0.32
N ASN A 245 11.60 8.24 0.69
CA ASN A 245 10.71 7.50 -0.19
C ASN A 245 9.51 6.97 0.62
N TYR A 246 8.93 7.84 1.46
CA TYR A 246 7.96 7.45 2.47
C TYR A 246 6.55 7.39 1.89
N PHE A 247 5.91 6.25 2.01
CA PHE A 247 4.57 6.03 1.49
C PHE A 247 3.50 6.69 2.37
N VAL A 248 2.71 7.58 1.78
CA VAL A 248 1.55 8.21 2.42
C VAL A 248 0.32 7.90 1.60
N MET A 249 -0.65 7.23 2.23
CA MET A 249 -1.93 6.89 1.62
C MET A 249 -3.03 7.83 2.13
N ARG A 250 -3.81 8.37 1.21
CA ARG A 250 -5.07 9.06 1.50
C ARG A 250 -6.14 8.56 0.53
N PRO A 251 -7.43 8.62 0.90
CA PRO A 251 -8.51 8.29 -0.03
C PRO A 251 -8.44 9.12 -1.32
N GLU A 252 -8.07 10.40 -1.21
CA GLU A 252 -8.06 11.32 -2.33
C GLU A 252 -6.82 11.16 -3.22
N TYR A 253 -5.67 10.78 -2.68
CA TYR A 253 -4.45 10.58 -3.44
C TYR A 253 -3.45 9.77 -2.62
N THR A 254 -2.47 9.17 -3.28
CA THR A 254 -1.36 8.48 -2.61
C THR A 254 -0.05 9.11 -3.06
N LEU A 255 0.97 9.16 -2.20
CA LEU A 255 2.25 9.77 -2.54
C LEU A 255 3.45 9.05 -1.95
N SER A 256 4.61 9.29 -2.57
CA SER A 256 5.92 9.10 -1.95
C SER A 256 6.43 10.45 -1.45
N TYR A 257 6.64 10.58 -0.16
CA TYR A 257 7.18 11.77 0.48
C TYR A 257 8.69 11.69 0.66
N ASN A 258 9.37 12.81 0.43
CA ASN A 258 10.80 12.92 0.61
C ASN A 258 11.11 13.91 1.75
N SER A 259 11.42 13.38 2.93
CA SER A 259 11.70 14.20 4.11
C SER A 259 12.92 15.09 3.93
N SER A 260 13.96 14.64 3.23
CA SER A 260 15.16 15.44 2.96
C SER A 260 14.89 16.60 2.01
N ASN A 261 13.89 16.50 1.14
CA ASN A 261 13.49 17.54 0.19
C ASN A 261 12.32 18.41 0.69
N GLY A 262 11.53 17.94 1.66
CA GLY A 262 10.35 18.65 2.15
C GLY A 262 9.24 18.78 1.10
N THR A 263 9.21 17.86 0.14
CA THR A 263 8.26 17.78 -0.99
C THR A 263 7.96 16.31 -1.30
N PRO A 264 6.86 16.00 -2.00
CA PRO A 264 6.69 14.66 -2.54
C PRO A 264 7.71 14.37 -3.65
N ASN A 265 8.14 13.12 -3.76
CA ASN A 265 8.79 12.59 -4.97
C ASN A 265 7.76 12.51 -6.11
N TRP A 266 6.60 11.93 -5.80
CA TRP A 266 5.45 11.82 -6.68
C TRP A 266 4.15 11.72 -5.88
N VAL A 267 3.04 12.08 -6.51
CA VAL A 267 1.67 11.93 -6.04
C VAL A 267 0.88 11.27 -7.18
N SER A 268 0.12 10.23 -6.85
CA SER A 268 -0.72 9.47 -7.75
C SER A 268 -2.20 9.61 -7.36
N TRP A 269 -3.07 9.79 -8.34
CA TRP A 269 -4.50 9.89 -8.10
C TRP A 269 -5.37 9.49 -9.30
N HIS A 270 -6.57 8.99 -9.00
CA HIS A 270 -7.61 8.72 -9.99
C HIS A 270 -8.51 9.94 -10.16
N LEU A 271 -8.83 10.30 -11.41
CA LEU A 271 -9.66 11.46 -11.73
C LEU A 271 -10.81 11.02 -12.63
N ASN A 272 -12.04 11.22 -12.15
CA ASN A 272 -13.26 11.07 -12.91
C ASN A 272 -14.38 11.94 -12.30
N ALA A 273 -15.59 11.83 -12.83
CA ALA A 273 -16.72 12.68 -12.46
C ALA A 273 -17.12 12.57 -10.97
N THR A 274 -16.82 11.47 -10.28
CA THR A 274 -17.18 11.30 -8.85
C THR A 274 -16.31 12.10 -7.88
N TRP A 275 -15.17 12.59 -8.34
CA TRP A 275 -14.28 13.45 -7.57
C TRP A 275 -14.59 14.94 -7.76
N ILE A 276 -15.42 15.25 -8.78
CA ILE A 276 -15.78 16.60 -9.17
C ILE A 276 -17.11 17.00 -8.54
N GLY A 277 -17.16 18.19 -7.96
CA GLY A 277 -18.36 18.80 -7.40
C GLY A 277 -18.33 20.31 -7.54
N GLU A 278 -18.92 21.01 -6.58
CA GLU A 278 -19.05 22.48 -6.57
C GLU A 278 -18.36 23.12 -5.36
N GLU A 279 -17.56 22.36 -4.61
CA GLU A 279 -16.90 22.86 -3.41
C GLU A 279 -15.90 23.97 -3.74
N SER A 280 -15.93 25.03 -2.95
CA SER A 280 -15.00 26.13 -3.12
C SER A 280 -13.65 25.81 -2.49
N ARG A 281 -12.58 26.25 -3.15
CA ARG A 281 -11.21 26.16 -2.64
C ARG A 281 -11.10 26.76 -1.23
N CYS A 282 -10.75 25.95 -0.23
CA CYS A 282 -10.64 26.43 1.16
C CYS A 282 -9.41 27.34 1.38
N ASN A 283 -8.34 27.16 0.59
CA ASN A 283 -7.02 27.79 0.83
C ASN A 283 -6.45 27.53 2.24
N CYS A 284 -6.74 26.35 2.78
CA CYS A 284 -6.48 25.94 4.16
C CYS A 284 -5.21 25.07 4.28
N PHE A 285 -4.07 25.61 3.86
CA PHE A 285 -2.77 24.91 3.93
C PHE A 285 -2.46 24.42 5.34
N MET A 286 -2.17 23.12 5.48
CA MET A 286 -1.96 22.50 6.77
C MET A 286 -0.75 21.57 6.79
N GLN A 287 -0.04 21.59 7.91
CA GLN A 287 1.04 20.67 8.20
C GLN A 287 0.49 19.24 8.29
N ASP A 288 1.25 18.27 7.79
CA ASP A 288 0.90 16.86 7.93
C ASP A 288 1.49 16.31 9.23
N THR A 289 0.66 16.27 10.28
CA THR A 289 1.06 15.77 11.61
C THR A 289 1.01 14.25 11.70
N SER A 290 0.70 13.54 10.60
CA SER A 290 0.73 12.08 10.55
C SER A 290 2.10 11.52 10.16
N LEU A 291 3.02 12.37 9.68
CA LEU A 291 4.39 11.97 9.39
C LEU A 291 5.13 11.59 10.69
N PRO A 292 6.12 10.68 10.61
CA PRO A 292 7.01 10.40 11.74
C PRO A 292 7.67 11.67 12.28
N ASP A 293 7.79 11.79 13.61
CA ASP A 293 8.37 12.98 14.28
C ASP A 293 9.80 13.32 13.84
N SER A 294 10.54 12.33 13.32
CA SER A 294 11.89 12.53 12.79
C SER A 294 11.92 13.19 11.41
N PHE A 295 10.77 13.30 10.74
CA PHE A 295 10.71 13.84 9.39
C PHE A 295 10.49 15.35 9.43
N PHE A 296 11.01 16.03 8.41
CA PHE A 296 10.65 17.41 8.17
C PHE A 296 9.23 17.46 7.61
N SER A 297 8.32 18.14 8.32
CA SER A 297 6.93 18.35 7.91
C SER A 297 6.69 19.86 7.67
N PRO A 298 6.62 20.32 6.41
CA PRO A 298 6.48 21.73 6.08
C PRO A 298 5.14 22.31 6.55
N THR A 299 5.17 23.60 6.83
CA THR A 299 4.02 24.44 7.16
C THR A 299 3.81 25.48 6.05
N GLU A 300 2.65 26.13 6.05
CA GLU A 300 2.38 27.22 5.13
C GLU A 300 3.45 28.33 5.19
N ASN A 301 3.91 28.66 6.39
CA ASN A 301 4.84 29.76 6.64
C ASN A 301 6.24 29.53 6.06
N ASP A 302 6.64 28.27 5.85
CA ASP A 302 7.95 27.93 5.30
C ASP A 302 8.14 28.41 3.84
N TYR A 303 7.03 28.70 3.16
CA TYR A 303 7.02 29.24 1.79
C TYR A 303 6.98 30.77 1.74
N SER A 304 6.67 31.43 2.87
CA SER A 304 6.42 32.87 2.92
C SER A 304 7.66 33.67 2.54
N GLY A 305 7.50 34.62 1.61
CA GLY A 305 8.60 35.47 1.15
C GLY A 305 9.66 34.77 0.28
N SER A 306 9.45 33.51 -0.10
CA SER A 306 10.38 32.78 -0.98
C SER A 306 10.40 33.31 -2.43
N GLY A 307 9.26 33.82 -2.90
CA GLY A 307 9.03 34.13 -4.32
C GLY A 307 8.42 32.98 -5.11
N PHE A 308 8.18 31.82 -4.47
CA PHE A 308 7.47 30.67 -5.02
C PHE A 308 6.08 30.54 -4.41
N GLN A 309 5.15 29.94 -5.15
CA GLN A 309 3.83 29.57 -4.67
C GLN A 309 3.84 28.17 -4.06
N ARG A 310 2.78 27.87 -3.31
CA ARG A 310 2.46 26.54 -2.79
C ARG A 310 1.76 25.75 -3.89
N GLY A 311 2.56 25.20 -4.80
CA GLY A 311 2.08 24.45 -5.96
C GLY A 311 1.53 23.10 -5.53
N HIS A 312 0.28 22.81 -5.88
CA HIS A 312 -0.30 21.49 -5.63
C HIS A 312 0.22 20.49 -6.65
N ILE A 313 0.47 19.25 -6.21
CA ILE A 313 0.70 18.14 -7.15
C ILE A 313 -0.64 17.52 -7.57
N CYS A 314 -1.41 17.00 -6.60
CA CYS A 314 -2.84 16.71 -6.78
C CYS A 314 -3.65 18.00 -6.54
N PRO A 315 -4.30 18.58 -7.55
CA PRO A 315 -4.92 19.89 -7.44
C PRO A 315 -6.25 19.84 -6.69
N SER A 316 -6.54 20.91 -5.94
CA SER A 316 -7.81 21.11 -5.24
C SER A 316 -9.05 20.95 -6.15
N ALA A 317 -8.98 21.38 -7.41
CA ALA A 317 -10.08 21.26 -8.37
C ALA A 317 -10.30 19.82 -8.89
N ASP A 318 -9.44 18.87 -8.57
CA ASP A 318 -9.67 17.44 -8.84
C ASP A 318 -10.34 16.75 -7.65
N ARG A 319 -10.59 17.46 -6.53
CA ARG A 319 -11.16 16.95 -5.27
C ARG A 319 -12.15 17.95 -4.69
N ASP A 320 -13.17 18.35 -5.43
CA ASP A 320 -14.18 19.33 -5.00
C ASP A 320 -15.59 18.74 -4.87
N ALA A 321 -15.70 17.41 -4.81
CA ALA A 321 -16.95 16.73 -4.45
C ALA A 321 -17.38 17.00 -2.99
N THR A 322 -16.46 17.15 -2.05
CA THR A 322 -16.76 17.56 -0.66
C THR A 322 -15.71 18.50 -0.08
N ALA A 323 -16.09 19.32 0.90
CA ALA A 323 -15.19 20.17 1.69
C ALA A 323 -14.00 19.41 2.28
N GLN A 324 -14.21 18.19 2.78
CA GLN A 324 -13.14 17.41 3.40
C GLN A 324 -12.13 16.90 2.36
N GLU A 325 -12.62 16.40 1.23
CA GLU A 325 -11.76 15.94 0.13
C GLU A 325 -10.93 17.09 -0.44
N ASN A 326 -11.55 18.27 -0.58
CA ASN A 326 -10.87 19.47 -1.01
C ASN A 326 -9.80 19.90 -0.01
N ALA A 327 -10.15 19.96 1.27
CA ALA A 327 -9.20 20.30 2.33
C ALA A 327 -8.00 19.34 2.36
N ASN A 328 -8.22 18.05 2.10
CA ASN A 328 -7.13 17.08 2.08
C ASN A 328 -6.07 17.39 1.01
N THR A 329 -6.38 18.06 -0.10
CA THR A 329 -5.35 18.48 -1.07
C THR A 329 -4.40 19.56 -0.55
N TYR A 330 -4.74 20.21 0.56
CA TYR A 330 -3.98 21.31 1.17
C TYR A 330 -2.95 20.85 2.22
N PHE A 331 -2.80 19.54 2.44
CA PHE A 331 -1.66 19.04 3.20
C PHE A 331 -0.35 19.43 2.52
N MET A 332 0.59 19.98 3.28
CA MET A 332 1.88 20.44 2.73
C MET A 332 2.73 19.29 2.17
N THR A 333 2.42 18.03 2.48
CA THR A 333 3.00 16.84 1.83
C THR A 333 2.62 16.69 0.35
N ASN A 334 1.56 17.35 -0.11
CA ASN A 334 1.12 17.43 -1.52
C ASN A 334 1.61 18.73 -2.21
N ILE A 335 2.49 19.49 -1.57
CA ILE A 335 2.91 20.82 -2.03
C ILE A 335 4.40 20.85 -2.39
N ALA A 336 4.75 21.56 -3.46
CA ALA A 336 6.13 21.88 -3.82
C ALA A 336 6.29 23.38 -4.21
N PRO A 337 7.49 23.97 -4.06
CA PRO A 337 7.74 25.36 -4.47
C PRO A 337 7.61 25.54 -5.98
N GLN A 338 6.57 26.26 -6.41
CA GLN A 338 6.28 26.42 -7.84
C GLN A 338 6.34 27.89 -8.25
N ALA A 339 7.06 28.17 -9.33
CA ALA A 339 7.12 29.48 -9.96
C ALA A 339 5.72 29.90 -10.45
N ILE A 340 5.34 31.17 -10.28
CA ILE A 340 4.06 31.70 -10.78
C ILE A 340 3.87 31.43 -12.28
N GLY A 341 4.93 31.60 -13.08
CA GLY A 341 4.92 31.32 -14.52
C GLY A 341 4.58 29.87 -14.87
N ASN A 342 4.94 28.92 -14.01
CA ASN A 342 4.57 27.51 -14.14
C ASN A 342 3.15 27.26 -13.58
N ASN A 343 2.91 27.59 -12.31
CA ASN A 343 1.67 27.27 -11.58
C ASN A 343 0.40 27.83 -12.25
N LEU A 344 0.41 29.13 -12.59
CA LEU A 344 -0.75 29.78 -13.25
C LEU A 344 -0.72 29.62 -14.77
N GLY A 345 0.38 29.10 -15.33
CA GLY A 345 0.60 28.96 -16.75
C GLY A 345 0.32 27.54 -17.24
N PRO A 346 1.33 26.83 -17.76
CA PRO A 346 1.13 25.54 -18.41
C PRO A 346 0.62 24.45 -17.43
N TRP A 347 0.97 24.49 -16.14
CA TRP A 347 0.51 23.49 -15.18
C TRP A 347 -1.00 23.53 -14.99
N ALA A 348 -1.55 24.69 -14.61
CA ALA A 348 -3.00 24.89 -14.52
C ALA A 348 -3.71 24.70 -15.87
N ALA A 349 -3.04 24.96 -16.99
CA ALA A 349 -3.61 24.68 -18.31
C ALA A 349 -3.72 23.18 -18.61
N PHE A 350 -2.75 22.37 -18.18
CA PHE A 350 -2.80 20.92 -18.34
C PHE A 350 -3.80 20.28 -17.38
N GLU A 351 -3.87 20.74 -16.14
CA GLU A 351 -4.89 20.29 -15.17
C GLU A 351 -6.32 20.51 -15.69
N ARG A 352 -6.62 21.70 -16.22
CA ARG A 352 -7.93 21.96 -16.85
C ARG A 352 -8.20 21.06 -18.04
N TYR A 353 -7.16 20.76 -18.82
CA TYR A 353 -7.30 19.87 -19.95
C TYR A 353 -7.62 18.43 -19.52
N LEU A 354 -6.98 17.90 -18.47
CA LEU A 354 -7.32 16.58 -17.95
C LEU A 354 -8.77 16.51 -17.44
N ARG A 355 -9.24 17.56 -16.75
CA ARG A 355 -10.66 17.66 -16.36
C ARG A 355 -11.62 17.73 -17.55
N SER A 356 -11.26 18.40 -18.64
CA SER A 356 -12.11 18.39 -19.85
C SER A 356 -12.25 16.99 -20.47
N LEU A 357 -11.27 16.10 -20.28
CA LEU A 357 -11.40 14.70 -20.72
C LEU A 357 -12.39 13.92 -19.84
N VAL A 358 -12.52 14.30 -18.56
CA VAL A 358 -13.55 13.75 -17.68
C VAL A 358 -14.93 14.17 -18.15
N ASP A 359 -15.10 15.44 -18.52
CA ASP A 359 -16.35 15.94 -19.10
C ASP A 359 -16.73 15.18 -20.39
N ASP A 360 -15.73 14.74 -21.16
CA ASP A 360 -15.87 13.91 -22.36
C ASP A 360 -16.16 12.42 -22.07
N GLY A 361 -16.37 12.03 -20.81
CA GLY A 361 -16.71 10.67 -20.41
C GLY A 361 -15.52 9.73 -20.24
N ASN A 362 -14.33 10.29 -19.98
CA ASN A 362 -13.14 9.53 -19.63
C ASN A 362 -12.88 9.54 -18.12
N GLU A 363 -12.05 8.61 -17.69
CA GLU A 363 -11.31 8.67 -16.45
C GLU A 363 -9.81 8.76 -16.74
N VAL A 364 -9.09 9.33 -15.78
CA VAL A 364 -7.66 9.62 -15.91
C VAL A 364 -6.94 9.11 -14.68
N HIS A 365 -5.91 8.30 -14.90
CA HIS A 365 -4.96 7.90 -13.86
C HIS A 365 -3.73 8.77 -14.00
N ILE A 366 -3.43 9.55 -12.95
CA ILE A 366 -2.43 10.61 -13.01
C ILE A 366 -1.35 10.33 -11.97
N ILE A 367 -0.10 10.38 -12.42
CA ILE A 367 1.08 10.38 -11.55
C ILE A 367 1.87 11.64 -11.86
N ALA A 368 2.15 12.45 -10.84
CA ALA A 368 2.84 13.71 -11.02
C ALA A 368 3.84 13.95 -9.89
N GLY A 369 4.84 14.77 -10.15
CA GLY A 369 5.86 15.06 -9.17
C GLY A 369 6.78 16.17 -9.60
N VAL A 370 7.93 16.23 -8.93
CA VAL A 370 8.94 17.25 -9.15
C VAL A 370 10.30 16.59 -9.37
N ALA A 371 11.19 17.25 -10.09
CA ALA A 371 12.53 16.74 -10.37
C ALA A 371 13.58 17.85 -10.28
N GLY A 372 14.81 17.43 -9.98
CA GLY A 372 15.98 18.29 -9.90
C GLY A 372 15.94 19.33 -8.78
N THR A 373 16.85 20.29 -8.88
CA THR A 373 17.02 21.40 -7.93
C THR A 373 17.34 22.66 -8.72
N GLY A 374 16.63 23.74 -8.43
CA GLY A 374 16.90 25.07 -9.00
C GLY A 374 15.77 25.60 -9.88
N GLY A 375 14.93 26.48 -9.33
CA GLY A 375 13.86 27.16 -10.10
C GLY A 375 13.96 28.68 -10.03
N VAL A 376 13.25 29.39 -10.90
CA VAL A 376 13.19 30.86 -10.91
C VAL A 376 11.82 31.36 -10.44
N GLY A 377 11.79 31.84 -9.19
CA GLY A 377 10.62 32.50 -8.59
C GLY A 377 10.58 34.01 -8.88
N THR A 378 9.59 34.71 -8.33
CA THR A 378 9.48 36.18 -8.46
C THR A 378 10.62 36.95 -7.77
N ARG A 379 11.41 36.27 -6.94
CA ARG A 379 12.60 36.80 -6.25
C ARG A 379 13.91 36.23 -6.80
N GLY A 380 13.87 35.70 -8.01
CA GLY A 380 15.01 35.12 -8.73
C GLY A 380 15.22 33.64 -8.44
N TYR A 381 16.36 33.13 -8.92
CA TYR A 381 16.74 31.74 -8.80
C TYR A 381 16.93 31.29 -7.34
N ARG A 382 16.49 30.08 -7.01
CA ARG A 382 16.71 29.43 -5.71
C ARG A 382 16.85 27.91 -5.91
N ASP A 383 17.82 27.33 -5.20
CA ASP A 383 17.92 25.87 -5.03
C ASP A 383 17.02 25.38 -3.89
N ARG A 384 16.94 26.14 -2.79
CA ARG A 384 16.18 25.79 -1.59
C ARG A 384 15.52 27.01 -0.96
N ILE A 385 14.45 26.76 -0.20
CA ILE A 385 13.76 27.73 0.65
C ILE A 385 13.75 27.23 2.10
N ASN A 386 13.17 28.03 3.01
CA ASN A 386 13.11 27.73 4.44
C ASN A 386 14.45 27.30 5.05
N ASN A 387 15.46 28.17 4.95
CA ASN A 387 16.81 27.90 5.47
C ASN A 387 17.45 26.58 4.97
N GLY A 388 17.04 26.10 3.79
CA GLY A 388 17.58 24.88 3.20
C GLY A 388 16.78 23.62 3.52
N SER A 389 15.64 23.69 4.21
CA SER A 389 14.83 22.51 4.52
C SER A 389 13.94 22.07 3.36
N ILE A 390 13.57 22.97 2.44
CA ILE A 390 12.69 22.65 1.31
C ILE A 390 13.45 22.82 0.00
N ASN A 391 13.51 21.77 -0.82
CA ASN A 391 14.07 21.81 -2.17
C ASN A 391 13.15 22.61 -3.10
N VAL A 392 13.72 23.51 -3.89
CA VAL A 392 13.03 24.12 -5.03
C VAL A 392 13.35 23.26 -6.23
N PRO A 393 12.37 22.57 -6.83
CA PRO A 393 12.64 21.72 -7.97
C PRO A 393 12.96 22.53 -9.22
N ASP A 394 13.73 21.93 -10.12
CA ASP A 394 14.01 22.48 -11.45
C ASP A 394 12.80 22.35 -12.38
N SER A 395 12.03 21.28 -12.21
CA SER A 395 10.88 21.01 -13.08
C SER A 395 9.74 20.27 -12.37
N PHE A 396 8.55 20.41 -12.96
CA PHE A 396 7.33 19.70 -12.59
C PHE A 396 6.95 18.77 -13.73
N TRP A 397 6.78 17.49 -13.43
CA TRP A 397 6.40 16.48 -14.41
C TRP A 397 5.04 15.87 -14.07
N LYS A 398 4.33 15.38 -15.09
CA LYS A 398 3.04 14.71 -14.94
C LYS A 398 2.84 13.72 -16.07
N VAL A 399 2.45 12.50 -15.73
CA VAL A 399 2.03 11.44 -16.64
C VAL A 399 0.56 11.13 -16.39
N ALA A 400 -0.22 11.03 -17.46
CA ALA A 400 -1.66 10.77 -17.40
C ALA A 400 -2.04 9.66 -18.39
N LEU A 401 -2.60 8.56 -17.89
CA LEU A 401 -3.23 7.50 -18.69
C LEU A 401 -4.72 7.77 -18.77
N ILE A 402 -5.27 7.79 -19.99
CA ILE A 402 -6.66 8.17 -20.26
C ILE A 402 -7.44 6.96 -20.78
N LEU A 403 -8.52 6.62 -20.09
CA LEU A 403 -9.44 5.54 -20.43
C LEU A 403 -10.87 6.11 -20.55
N PRO A 404 -11.72 5.60 -21.45
CA PRO A 404 -13.16 5.83 -21.30
C PRO A 404 -13.63 5.39 -19.91
N ASN A 405 -14.69 5.96 -19.33
CA ASN A 405 -15.20 5.48 -18.05
C ASN A 405 -15.56 3.98 -18.12
N GLY A 406 -15.12 3.20 -17.14
CA GLY A 406 -15.39 1.78 -17.08
C GLY A 406 -14.99 1.14 -15.75
N SER A 407 -14.79 -0.17 -15.79
CA SER A 407 -14.26 -0.95 -14.66
C SER A 407 -13.19 -1.91 -15.17
N ASN A 408 -12.39 -2.46 -14.25
CA ASN A 408 -11.25 -3.34 -14.57
C ASN A 408 -10.19 -2.66 -15.43
N ASP A 409 -9.76 -1.46 -15.02
CA ASP A 409 -8.95 -0.52 -15.80
C ASP A 409 -7.72 -1.11 -16.45
N ILE A 410 -6.94 -1.91 -15.71
CA ILE A 410 -5.74 -2.60 -16.23
C ILE A 410 -6.08 -3.42 -17.49
N SER A 411 -7.20 -4.15 -17.49
CA SER A 411 -7.62 -4.98 -18.62
C SER A 411 -8.07 -4.19 -19.86
N ARG A 412 -8.39 -2.90 -19.68
CA ARG A 412 -8.83 -2.01 -20.76
C ARG A 412 -7.66 -1.25 -21.40
N VAL A 413 -6.48 -1.34 -20.80
CA VAL A 413 -5.27 -0.76 -21.39
C VAL A 413 -4.82 -1.61 -22.58
N THR A 414 -4.54 -0.93 -23.68
CA THR A 414 -4.01 -1.52 -24.91
C THR A 414 -2.91 -0.62 -25.46
N THR A 415 -2.17 -1.08 -26.46
CA THR A 415 -1.15 -0.27 -27.16
C THR A 415 -1.74 0.95 -27.91
N ALA A 416 -3.06 1.10 -27.97
CA ALA A 416 -3.76 2.25 -28.54
C ALA A 416 -4.27 3.25 -27.48
N THR A 417 -4.22 2.86 -26.20
CA THR A 417 -4.61 3.71 -25.07
C THR A 417 -3.81 5.00 -25.08
N ARG A 418 -4.46 6.08 -24.67
CA ARG A 418 -3.86 7.40 -24.72
C ARG A 418 -3.09 7.65 -23.42
N MET A 419 -1.84 8.08 -23.56
CA MET A 419 -0.97 8.40 -22.44
C MET A 419 -0.27 9.73 -22.75
N ILE A 420 -0.24 10.67 -21.80
CA ILE A 420 0.35 12.00 -21.98
C ILE A 420 1.36 12.22 -20.87
N ALA A 421 2.62 12.48 -21.23
CA ALA A 421 3.65 12.96 -20.31
C ALA A 421 4.06 14.40 -20.63
N VAL A 422 4.31 15.18 -19.59
CA VAL A 422 4.87 16.54 -19.68
C VAL A 422 5.99 16.72 -18.67
N ASN A 423 6.98 17.54 -19.02
CA ASN A 423 8.02 18.03 -18.12
C ASN A 423 8.19 19.55 -18.26
N MET A 424 7.72 20.31 -17.28
CA MET A 424 7.62 21.77 -17.33
C MET A 424 8.70 22.42 -16.45
N PRO A 425 9.53 23.34 -16.98
CA PRO A 425 10.50 24.09 -16.19
C PRO A 425 9.82 24.88 -15.06
N ASN A 426 10.43 24.95 -13.89
CA ASN A 426 9.91 25.67 -12.72
C ASN A 426 10.32 27.16 -12.73
N ASP A 427 9.96 27.86 -13.81
CA ASP A 427 10.51 29.19 -14.12
C ASP A 427 9.43 30.26 -14.38
N GLN A 428 9.88 31.51 -14.35
CA GLN A 428 9.11 32.64 -14.87
C GLN A 428 9.19 32.72 -16.40
N GLY A 429 8.16 33.28 -17.05
CA GLY A 429 8.22 33.62 -18.48
C GLY A 429 8.17 32.43 -19.44
N ILE A 430 7.84 31.23 -18.95
CA ILE A 430 7.66 30.04 -19.78
C ILE A 430 6.32 30.09 -20.55
N SER A 431 6.20 29.29 -21.61
CA SER A 431 4.99 29.22 -22.43
C SER A 431 3.76 28.78 -21.62
N PHE A 432 2.61 29.42 -21.87
CA PHE A 432 1.31 28.97 -21.33
C PHE A 432 0.81 27.69 -22.00
N ASN A 433 1.29 27.37 -23.20
CA ASN A 433 0.86 26.18 -23.92
C ASN A 433 1.61 24.95 -23.38
N TRP A 434 0.95 24.20 -22.51
CA TRP A 434 1.51 22.98 -21.91
C TRP A 434 2.00 21.95 -22.95
N ARG A 435 1.44 21.97 -24.16
CA ARG A 435 1.82 21.04 -25.25
C ARG A 435 3.26 21.21 -25.72
N ASN A 436 3.87 22.37 -25.45
CA ASN A 436 5.28 22.63 -25.74
C ASN A 436 6.24 21.85 -24.83
N PHE A 437 5.72 21.27 -23.75
CA PHE A 437 6.49 20.55 -22.73
C PHE A 437 6.19 19.05 -22.73
N ARG A 438 5.53 18.54 -23.78
CA ARG A 438 5.28 17.10 -23.92
C ARG A 438 6.58 16.34 -24.11
N THR A 439 6.63 15.16 -23.54
CA THR A 439 7.75 14.23 -23.60
C THR A 439 7.21 12.79 -23.58
N THR A 440 8.07 11.78 -23.61
CA THR A 440 7.69 10.37 -23.42
C THR A 440 7.62 10.02 -21.94
N VAL A 441 6.98 8.90 -21.58
CA VAL A 441 7.06 8.40 -20.20
C VAL A 441 8.47 7.88 -19.93
N ASP A 442 9.08 7.19 -20.89
CA ASP A 442 10.50 6.78 -20.83
C ASP A 442 11.43 7.95 -20.43
N ASP A 443 11.20 9.17 -20.94
CA ASP A 443 12.03 10.33 -20.60
C ASP A 443 11.80 10.79 -19.14
N ILE A 444 10.58 10.65 -18.61
CA ILE A 444 10.31 10.92 -17.19
C ILE A 444 10.92 9.81 -16.33
N GLU A 445 10.84 8.54 -16.71
CA GLU A 445 11.48 7.44 -15.99
C GLU A 445 12.99 7.58 -15.95
N ASN A 446 13.61 7.95 -17.08
CA ASN A 446 15.04 8.25 -17.14
C ASN A 446 15.41 9.43 -16.24
N LEU A 447 14.52 10.42 -16.10
CA LEU A 447 14.72 11.59 -15.24
C LEU A 447 14.61 11.23 -13.75
N THR A 448 13.69 10.34 -13.37
CA THR A 448 13.34 10.07 -11.97
C THR A 448 13.94 8.79 -11.41
N GLY A 449 14.25 7.82 -12.26
CA GLY A 449 14.59 6.44 -11.89
C GLY A 449 13.37 5.62 -11.40
N TYR A 450 12.16 6.05 -11.74
CA TYR A 450 10.91 5.35 -11.40
C TYR A 450 10.46 4.44 -12.54
N ASP A 451 9.56 3.51 -12.21
CA ASP A 451 8.87 2.61 -13.12
C ASP A 451 7.38 2.96 -13.05
N PHE A 452 6.86 3.69 -14.03
CA PHE A 452 5.47 4.15 -14.01
C PHE A 452 4.57 3.12 -14.65
N PHE A 453 3.34 3.00 -14.15
CA PHE A 453 2.36 2.10 -14.72
C PHE A 453 2.72 0.59 -14.72
N GLU A 454 3.70 0.16 -13.91
CA GLU A 454 4.24 -1.21 -13.73
C GLU A 454 3.23 -2.38 -13.61
N ASN A 455 1.95 -2.08 -13.37
CA ASN A 455 0.86 -3.06 -13.39
C ASN A 455 0.28 -3.32 -14.79
N ILE A 456 0.68 -2.56 -15.81
CA ILE A 456 0.39 -2.82 -17.23
C ILE A 456 1.34 -3.92 -17.72
N PRO A 457 0.91 -4.87 -18.58
CA PRO A 457 1.84 -5.81 -19.21
C PRO A 457 2.97 -5.10 -19.97
N ASP A 458 4.22 -5.53 -19.75
CA ASP A 458 5.44 -4.91 -20.30
C ASP A 458 5.38 -4.67 -21.82
N ASP A 459 4.73 -5.56 -22.58
CA ASP A 459 4.61 -5.45 -24.04
C ASP A 459 3.66 -4.33 -24.48
N ILE A 460 2.70 -3.97 -23.64
CA ILE A 460 1.81 -2.83 -23.84
C ILE A 460 2.48 -1.55 -23.37
N GLU A 461 3.06 -1.58 -22.18
CA GLU A 461 3.76 -0.47 -21.53
C GLU A 461 4.88 0.07 -22.43
N ALA A 462 5.81 -0.78 -22.88
CA ALA A 462 6.92 -0.38 -23.76
C ALA A 462 6.47 0.37 -25.03
N VAL A 463 5.25 0.08 -25.51
CA VAL A 463 4.67 0.74 -26.68
C VAL A 463 4.02 2.08 -26.33
N LEU A 464 3.36 2.18 -25.17
CA LEU A 464 2.72 3.42 -24.72
C LEU A 464 3.77 4.45 -24.29
N GLU A 465 4.76 4.01 -23.54
CA GLU A 465 5.68 4.88 -22.82
C GLU A 465 6.71 5.56 -23.74
N SER A 466 7.11 4.87 -24.80
CA SER A 466 8.04 5.39 -25.81
C SER A 466 7.45 6.46 -26.75
N ARG A 467 6.16 6.81 -26.62
CA ARG A 467 5.46 7.71 -27.55
C ARG A 467 5.22 9.09 -26.96
N VAL A 468 5.56 10.13 -27.73
CA VAL A 468 5.01 11.46 -27.50
C VAL A 468 3.61 11.54 -28.06
N GLU A 469 2.60 11.78 -27.21
CA GLU A 469 1.21 11.89 -27.64
C GLU A 469 0.99 13.15 -28.48
N ASN A 470 0.79 12.95 -29.78
CA ASN A 470 0.70 14.00 -30.79
C ASN A 470 -0.69 14.23 -31.37
N ARG A 471 -1.73 13.49 -30.92
CA ARG A 471 -3.09 13.66 -31.45
C ARG A 471 -3.54 15.11 -31.24
N LEU A 472 -3.88 15.79 -32.34
CA LEU A 472 -4.50 17.09 -32.33
C LEU A 472 -5.93 16.89 -31.84
N VAL A 473 -6.24 17.38 -30.64
CA VAL A 473 -7.62 17.49 -30.18
C VAL A 473 -8.08 18.86 -30.66
N ASN A 474 -9.05 18.87 -31.59
CA ASN A 474 -9.58 20.08 -32.24
C ASN A 474 -10.26 21.02 -31.24
#